data_AF-A0A935K0Y3-F1
#
_entry.id   AF-A0A935K0Y3-F1
#
_cell.length_a   1.000
_cell.length_b   1.000
_cell.length_c   1.000
_cell.angle_alpha   90.00
_cell.angle_beta   90.00
_cell.angle_gamma   90.00
#
_symmetry.space_group_name_H-M   'P 1'
#
loop_
_entity.id
_entity.type
_entity.pdbx_description
1 polymer ?
#
loop_
_entity_poly.entity_id
_entity_poly.type
_entity_poly.pdbx_seq_one_letter_code
_entity_poly.pdbx_strand_id
1 'polypeptide(L)' 'MKCYGDNTGSIEIQSRYGVAPYSYSWSNGNSTSKIDQLSAGPYKVTVTDHVGCSVTGFM' A
#
# COMPACT_ATOMS: atom_id res chain seq x y z
N MET A 1 -18.49 -16.96 7.68
CA MET A 1 -19.28 -15.72 7.69
C MET A 1 -18.30 -14.57 7.93
N LYS A 2 -18.12 -13.66 6.97
CA LYS A 2 -17.33 -12.44 7.18
C LYS A 2 -18.27 -11.42 7.82
N CYS A 3 -17.96 -10.99 9.03
CA CYS A 3 -18.81 -10.05 9.76
C CYS A 3 -18.54 -8.63 9.26
N TYR A 4 -19.60 -7.79 9.28
CA TYR A 4 -19.49 -6.35 9.06
C TYR A 4 -18.56 -5.75 10.12
N GLY A 5 -17.28 -5.55 9.80
CA GLY A 5 -16.25 -5.08 10.74
C GLY A 5 -14.93 -5.87 10.69
N ASP A 6 -14.86 -6.97 9.95
CA ASP A 6 -13.63 -7.72 9.80
C ASP A 6 -12.63 -6.94 8.94
N ASN A 7 -11.66 -6.31 9.63
CA ASN A 7 -10.40 -5.80 9.09
C ASN A 7 -9.61 -6.96 8.47
N THR A 8 -10.05 -7.46 7.32
CA THR A 8 -9.45 -8.59 6.59
C THR A 8 -8.90 -8.15 5.24
N GLY A 9 -9.04 -6.86 4.88
CA GLY A 9 -8.37 -6.30 3.73
C GLY A 9 -6.85 -6.40 3.91
N SER A 10 -6.16 -6.83 2.87
CA SER A 10 -4.71 -6.73 2.80
C SER A 10 -4.34 -6.20 1.43
N ILE A 11 -3.40 -5.27 1.41
CA ILE A 11 -2.82 -4.74 0.20
C ILE A 11 -1.32 -5.03 0.25
N GLU A 12 -0.83 -5.66 -0.81
CA GLU A 12 0.58 -5.98 -0.99
C GLU A 12 1.07 -5.34 -2.28
N ILE A 13 2.12 -4.53 -2.18
CA ILE A 13 2.75 -3.87 -3.31
C ILE A 13 3.93 -4.71 -3.77
N GLN A 14 3.86 -5.19 -5.00
CA GLN A 14 4.94 -5.93 -5.65
C GLN A 14 5.72 -5.01 -6.60
N SER A 15 6.81 -4.45 -6.08
CA SER A 15 7.73 -3.58 -6.84
C SER A 15 8.65 -4.43 -7.72
N ARG A 16 8.14 -4.97 -8.84
CA ARG A 16 8.91 -5.85 -9.75
C ARG A 16 9.95 -5.12 -10.61
N TYR A 17 9.78 -3.82 -10.88
CA TYR A 17 10.51 -3.11 -11.93
C TYR A 17 11.15 -1.78 -11.51
N GLY A 18 11.38 -1.54 -10.22
CA GLY A 18 12.05 -0.32 -9.76
C GLY A 18 13.41 -0.57 -9.12
N VAL A 19 14.02 0.50 -8.62
CA VAL A 19 15.34 0.48 -7.99
C VAL A 19 15.19 0.70 -6.50
N ALA A 20 15.58 -0.30 -5.71
CA ALA A 20 15.61 -0.19 -4.26
C ALA A 20 16.67 0.85 -3.81
N PRO A 21 16.45 1.56 -2.68
CA PRO A 21 15.34 1.43 -1.75
C PRO A 21 14.03 2.10 -2.23
N TYR A 22 12.90 1.48 -1.87
CA TYR A 22 11.57 2.03 -2.11
C TYR A 22 11.03 2.70 -0.85
N SER A 23 10.43 3.87 -1.03
CA SER A 23 9.67 4.57 0.01
C SER A 23 8.19 4.41 -0.28
N TYR A 24 7.44 3.88 0.68
CA TYR A 24 5.99 3.77 0.59
C TYR A 24 5.35 4.84 1.47
N SER A 25 4.33 5.51 0.97
CA SER A 25 3.53 6.47 1.71
C SER A 25 2.07 6.12 1.51
N TRP A 26 1.44 5.64 2.56
CA TRP A 26 0.03 5.27 2.55
C TRP A 26 -0.84 6.37 3.14
N SER A 27 -2.09 6.46 2.68
CA SER A 27 -3.09 7.38 3.24
C SER A 27 -3.39 7.14 4.72
N ASN A 28 -3.17 5.92 5.21
CA ASN A 28 -3.28 5.56 6.62
C ASN A 28 -2.01 5.87 7.44
N GLY A 29 -1.00 6.51 6.83
CA GLY A 29 0.27 6.85 7.48
C GLY A 29 1.28 5.71 7.56
N ASN A 30 0.97 4.54 6.99
CA ASN A 30 1.90 3.44 6.92
C ASN A 30 2.98 3.68 5.84
N SER A 31 4.06 2.93 5.89
CA SER A 31 5.20 2.98 4.96
C SER A 31 5.79 1.61 4.62
N THR A 32 5.08 0.54 4.93
CA THR A 32 5.46 -0.83 4.56
C THR A 32 4.97 -1.17 3.15
N SER A 33 5.61 -2.16 2.50
CA SER A 33 5.15 -2.68 1.20
C SER A 33 3.84 -3.47 1.31
N LYS A 34 3.52 -3.97 2.50
CA LYS A 34 2.32 -4.72 2.80
C LYS A 34 1.62 -4.13 4.01
N ILE A 35 0.32 -3.92 3.85
CA ILE A 35 -0.56 -3.52 4.93
C ILE A 35 -1.71 -4.53 5.00
N ASP A 36 -1.88 -5.12 6.16
CA ASP A 36 -2.97 -6.02 6.49
C ASP A 36 -3.92 -5.34 7.49
N GLN A 37 -5.00 -6.04 7.82
CA GLN A 37 -6.03 -5.54 8.72
C GLN A 37 -6.69 -4.22 8.29
N LEU A 38 -6.92 -4.07 6.99
CA LEU A 38 -7.62 -2.91 6.46
C LEU A 38 -9.13 -3.11 6.54
N SER A 39 -9.80 -2.05 6.99
CA SER A 39 -11.24 -1.88 6.86
C SER A 39 -11.59 -1.64 5.40
N ALA A 40 -12.84 -1.86 5.01
CA ALA A 40 -13.29 -1.50 3.67
C ALA A 40 -13.26 0.03 3.51
N GLY A 41 -12.51 0.53 2.54
CA GLY A 41 -12.40 1.95 2.26
C GLY A 41 -11.36 2.24 1.19
N PRO A 42 -11.35 3.46 0.63
CA PRO A 42 -10.37 3.85 -0.37
C PRO A 42 -8.99 4.00 0.28
N TYR A 43 -8.02 3.23 -0.18
CA TYR A 43 -6.62 3.37 0.22
C TYR A 43 -5.79 3.92 -0.94
N LYS A 44 -4.97 4.92 -0.62
CA LYS A 44 -4.02 5.50 -1.55
C LYS A 44 -2.61 5.16 -1.09
N VAL A 45 -1.82 4.62 -2.00
CA VAL A 45 -0.39 4.42 -1.79
C VAL A 45 0.39 5.23 -2.80
N THR A 46 1.45 5.86 -2.37
CA THR A 46 2.46 6.45 -3.24
C THR A 46 3.77 5.76 -2.97
N VAL A 47 4.30 5.11 -3.99
CA VAL A 47 5.57 4.39 -3.95
C VAL A 47 6.57 5.21 -4.72
N THR A 48 7.66 5.59 -4.08
CA THR A 48 8.76 6.33 -4.72
C THR A 48 10.00 5.47 -4.69
N ASP A 49 10.61 5.26 -5.85
CA ASP A 49 11.89 4.55 -5.96
C ASP A 49 13.10 5.50 -5.79
N HIS A 50 14.30 4.93 -5.71
CA HIS A 50 15.53 5.69 -5.56
C HIS A 50 15.86 6.59 -6.77
N VAL A 51 15.31 6.29 -7.94
CA VAL A 51 15.56 7.04 -9.18
C VAL A 51 14.61 8.24 -9.30
N GLY A 52 13.66 8.38 -8.38
CA GLY A 52 12.68 9.46 -8.33
C GLY A 52 11.38 9.15 -9.09
N CYS A 53 11.19 7.91 -9.54
CA CYS A 53 9.91 7.48 -10.10
C CYS A 53 8.91 7.29 -8.95
N SER A 54 7.79 8.01 -9.03
CA SER A 54 6.70 7.86 -8.06
C SER A 54 5.46 7.30 -8.75
N VAL A 55 4.91 6.24 -8.16
CA VAL A 55 3.70 5.57 -8.63
C VAL A 55 2.65 5.67 -7.54
N THR A 56 1.49 6.23 -7.89
CA THR A 56 0.35 6.30 -6.99
C THR A 56 -0.69 5.26 -7.40
N GLY A 57 -1.04 4.37 -6.47
CA GLY A 57 -2.12 3.41 -6.61
C GLY A 57 -3.33 3.79 -5.75
N PHE A 58 -4.53 3.45 -6.24
CA PHE A 58 -5.79 3.56 -5.50
C PHE A 58 -6.42 2.17 -5.42
N MET A 59 -6.91 1.79 -4.23
CA MET A 59 -7.63 0.54 -3.98
C MET A 59 -8.91 0.79 -3.20
#